data_AF-A0A7J4E5W1-F1
#
_entry.id   AF-A0A7J4E5W1-F1
#
_cell.length_a   1.000
_cell.length_b   1.000
_cell.length_c   1.000
_cell.angle_alpha   90.00
_cell.angle_beta   90.00
_cell.angle_gamma   90.00
#
_symmetry.space_group_name_H-M   'P 1'
#
loop_
_entity.id
_entity.type
_entity.pdbx_description
1 polymer ?
#
loop_
_entity_poly.entity_id
_entity_poly.type
_entity_poly.pdbx_seq_one_letter_code
_entity_poly.pdbx_strand_id
1 'polypeptide(L)'
;MKGLDLIGVGAANVDLIAKVEELPRPDEEVKVRELSISGGGSAANVSVGVSRLGLRAGFLGNVGKDHFGRLLLEEFRREGVDISKVRVLEGRTGLALCIVNGAGERAILAYGGVNSDFSLANVDEDYVKEARA
;
A
#
# COMPACT_ATOMS: atom_id res chain seq x y z
N MET A 1 19.02 -20.90 5.17
CA MET A 1 18.59 -19.87 4.20
C MET A 1 18.81 -18.51 4.85
N LYS A 2 19.32 -17.50 4.14
CA LYS A 2 19.49 -16.19 4.78
C LYS A 2 18.07 -15.68 5.18
N GLY A 3 17.84 -15.13 6.36
CA GLY A 3 16.52 -14.61 6.81
C GLY A 3 16.16 -13.27 6.15
N LEU A 4 14.95 -12.73 6.29
CA LEU A 4 14.60 -11.42 5.71
C LEU A 4 15.48 -10.28 6.28
N ASP A 5 15.70 -9.22 5.51
CA ASP A 5 16.43 -8.04 5.97
C ASP A 5 15.48 -7.02 6.63
N LEU A 6 14.23 -6.92 6.16
CA LEU A 6 13.17 -6.08 6.74
C LEU A 6 11.78 -6.71 6.55
N ILE A 7 10.92 -6.64 7.56
CA ILE A 7 9.47 -6.88 7.38
C ILE A 7 8.70 -5.57 7.61
N GLY A 8 8.02 -5.09 6.57
CA GLY A 8 7.05 -4.01 6.70
C GLY A 8 5.75 -4.52 7.31
N VAL A 9 5.30 -3.93 8.42
CA VAL A 9 4.02 -4.27 9.05
C VAL A 9 3.07 -3.08 8.94
N GLY A 10 1.92 -3.26 8.30
CA GLY A 10 0.90 -2.22 8.27
C GLY A 10 -0.08 -2.31 7.11
N ALA A 11 -0.63 -1.15 6.74
CA ALA A 11 -1.61 -1.05 5.68
C ALA A 11 -0.97 -1.10 4.28
N ALA A 12 -1.64 -1.81 3.37
CA ALA A 12 -1.40 -1.71 1.93
C ALA A 12 -2.66 -1.15 1.27
N ASN A 13 -2.50 -0.07 0.52
CA ASN A 13 -3.60 0.64 -0.13
C ASN A 13 -3.31 0.78 -1.62
N VAL A 14 -4.34 0.98 -2.42
CA VAL A 14 -4.17 1.53 -3.77
C VAL A 14 -4.39 3.04 -3.74
N ASP A 15 -3.41 3.77 -4.24
CA ASP A 15 -3.45 5.22 -4.38
C ASP A 15 -4.00 5.57 -5.76
N LEU A 16 -5.14 6.26 -5.78
CA LEU A 16 -5.75 6.87 -6.96
C LEU A 16 -5.35 8.35 -6.96
N ILE A 17 -4.40 8.72 -7.82
CA ILE A 17 -3.76 10.03 -7.80
C ILE A 17 -4.25 10.84 -8.99
N ALA A 18 -4.96 11.93 -8.71
CA ALA A 18 -5.43 12.91 -9.67
C ALA A 18 -4.57 14.18 -9.59
N LYS A 19 -3.91 14.55 -10.69
CA LYS A 19 -3.22 15.84 -10.80
C LYS A 19 -4.17 16.88 -11.40
N VAL A 20 -4.27 18.02 -10.74
CA VAL A 20 -5.13 19.17 -11.12
C VAL A 20 -4.29 20.44 -11.16
N GLU A 21 -4.84 21.53 -11.70
CA GLU A 21 -4.16 22.83 -11.60
C GLU A 21 -4.26 23.38 -10.18
N GLU A 22 -5.48 23.40 -9.64
CA GLU A 22 -5.82 23.88 -8.30
C GLU A 22 -6.71 22.87 -7.59
N LEU A 23 -6.63 22.81 -6.26
CA LEU A 23 -7.52 21.98 -5.46
C LEU A 23 -8.96 22.53 -5.54
N PRO A 24 -9.98 21.66 -5.64
CA PRO A 24 -11.37 22.11 -5.69
C PRO A 24 -11.78 22.77 -4.37
N ARG A 25 -12.55 23.86 -4.47
CA ARG A 25 -13.30 24.41 -3.34
C ARG A 25 -14.61 23.63 -3.13
N PRO A 26 -15.33 23.86 -2.00
CA PRO A 26 -16.67 23.31 -1.84
C PRO A 26 -17.55 23.60 -3.07
N ASP A 27 -18.24 22.57 -3.55
CA ASP A 27 -19.14 22.58 -4.71
C ASP A 27 -18.50 22.89 -6.07
N GLU A 28 -17.16 22.85 -6.18
CA GLU A 28 -16.44 23.08 -7.42
C GLU A 28 -16.11 21.77 -8.18
N GLU A 29 -16.30 21.78 -9.50
CA GLU A 29 -15.83 20.72 -10.40
C GLU A 29 -14.51 21.15 -11.05
N VAL A 30 -13.46 20.35 -10.89
CA VAL A 30 -12.15 20.60 -11.49
C VAL A 30 -11.76 19.51 -12.48
N LYS A 31 -11.19 19.92 -13.62
CA LYS A 31 -10.71 18.97 -14.62
C LYS A 31 -9.40 18.32 -14.18
N VAL A 32 -9.38 16.98 -14.16
CA VAL A 32 -8.16 16.20 -13.94
C VAL A 32 -7.26 16.26 -15.18
N ARG A 33 -5.99 16.61 -14.98
CA ARG A 33 -4.96 16.66 -16.04
C ARG A 33 -4.33 15.29 -16.26
N GLU A 34 -4.07 14.56 -15.19
CA GLU A 34 -3.46 13.23 -15.21
C GLU A 34 -4.09 12.39 -14.09
N LEU A 35 -4.38 11.13 -14.40
CA LEU A 35 -4.88 10.16 -13.44
C LEU A 35 -3.96 8.94 -13.45
N SER A 36 -3.47 8.55 -12.28
CA SER A 36 -2.62 7.36 -12.12
C SER A 36 -3.09 6.50 -10.96
N ILE A 37 -2.88 5.19 -11.09
CA ILE A 37 -3.16 4.19 -10.07
C ILE A 37 -1.83 3.56 -9.66
N SER A 38 -1.54 3.52 -8.36
CA SER A 38 -0.30 2.95 -7.82
C SER A 38 -0.57 2.18 -6.53
N GLY A 39 0.30 1.22 -6.20
CA GLY A 39 0.39 0.75 -4.82
C GLY A 39 0.83 1.86 -3.87
N GLY A 40 0.36 1.76 -2.63
CA GLY A 40 0.59 2.73 -1.57
C GLY A 40 0.49 2.10 -0.18
N GLY A 41 0.58 2.95 0.84
CA GLY A 41 0.73 2.55 2.24
C GLY A 41 2.19 2.62 2.69
N SER A 42 2.45 3.28 3.82
CA SER A 42 3.82 3.60 4.24
C SER A 42 4.71 2.37 4.42
N ALA A 43 4.20 1.34 5.11
CA ALA A 43 4.94 0.10 5.31
C ALA A 43 5.16 -0.66 4.00
N ALA A 44 4.15 -0.69 3.12
CA ALA A 44 4.24 -1.32 1.80
C ALA A 44 5.31 -0.63 0.93
N ASN A 45 5.30 0.71 0.90
CA ASN A 45 6.28 1.51 0.17
C ASN A 45 7.71 1.30 0.68
N VAL A 46 7.89 1.16 2.00
CA VAL A 46 9.19 0.84 2.59
C VAL A 46 9.65 -0.57 2.18
N SER A 47 8.78 -1.59 2.26
CA SER A 47 9.13 -2.95 1.83
C SER A 47 9.55 -2.99 0.36
N VAL A 48 8.80 -2.33 -0.54
CA VAL A 48 9.16 -2.22 -1.96
C VAL A 48 10.47 -1.46 -2.15
N GLY A 49 10.65 -0.32 -1.47
CA GLY A 49 11.87 0.47 -1.55
C GLY A 49 13.11 -0.30 -1.11
N VAL A 50 13.03 -1.02 0.00
CA VAL A 50 14.10 -1.89 0.51
C VAL A 50 14.42 -3.01 -0.49
N SER A 51 13.39 -3.62 -1.09
CA SER A 51 13.58 -4.63 -2.14
C SER A 51 14.32 -4.07 -3.35
N ARG A 52 13.95 -2.87 -3.82
CA ARG A 52 14.62 -2.17 -4.93
C ARG A 52 16.09 -1.83 -4.64
N LEU A 53 16.47 -1.70 -3.37
CA LEU A 53 17.86 -1.51 -2.93
C LEU A 53 18.66 -2.82 -2.87
N GLY A 54 18.08 -3.95 -3.27
CA GLY A 54 18.74 -5.26 -3.32
C GLY A 54 18.73 -6.04 -2.01
N LEU A 55 17.98 -5.56 -1.01
CA LEU A 55 17.75 -6.26 0.25
C LEU A 55 16.49 -7.12 0.16
N ARG A 56 16.31 -8.06 1.09
CA ARG A 56 15.12 -8.94 1.07
C ARG A 56 14.08 -8.43 2.03
N ALA A 57 12.96 -7.97 1.47
CA ALA A 57 11.85 -7.45 2.23
C ALA A 57 10.68 -8.45 2.27
N GLY A 58 10.01 -8.51 3.41
CA GLY A 58 8.68 -9.10 3.57
C GLY A 58 7.62 -8.02 3.84
N PHE A 59 6.36 -8.41 3.74
CA PHE A 59 5.23 -7.56 4.12
C PHE A 59 4.17 -8.33 4.91
N LEU A 60 3.75 -7.75 6.02
CA LEU A 60 2.66 -8.21 6.88
C LEU A 60 1.53 -7.19 6.86
N GLY A 61 0.38 -7.61 6.32
CA GLY A 61 -0.79 -6.76 6.20
C GLY A 61 -1.97 -7.51 5.58
N ASN A 62 -3.04 -6.77 5.33
CA ASN A 62 -4.25 -7.31 4.72
C ASN A 62 -4.48 -6.67 3.33
N VAL A 63 -5.04 -7.44 2.42
CA VAL A 63 -5.65 -6.93 1.17
C VAL A 63 -7.04 -7.54 0.99
N GLY A 64 -7.92 -6.83 0.29
CA GLY A 64 -9.27 -7.32 0.02
C GLY A 64 -9.26 -8.35 -1.10
N LYS A 65 -10.25 -9.23 -1.12
CA LYS A 65 -10.51 -10.18 -2.22
C LYS A 65 -11.19 -9.47 -3.40
N ASP A 66 -10.54 -8.42 -3.90
CA ASP A 66 -11.04 -7.58 -4.98
C ASP A 66 -9.94 -7.30 -6.02
N HIS A 67 -10.26 -6.46 -7.00
CA HIS A 67 -9.32 -6.11 -8.07
C HIS A 67 -8.08 -5.38 -7.55
N PHE A 68 -8.25 -4.45 -6.61
CA PHE A 68 -7.15 -3.68 -6.04
C PHE A 68 -6.23 -4.53 -5.16
N GLY A 69 -6.78 -5.50 -4.43
CA GLY A 69 -5.97 -6.45 -3.68
C GLY A 69 -5.11 -7.31 -4.59
N ARG A 70 -5.66 -7.76 -5.74
CA ARG A 70 -4.86 -8.46 -6.76
C ARG A 70 -3.75 -7.58 -7.33
N LEU A 71 -4.05 -6.32 -7.64
CA LEU A 71 -3.08 -5.34 -8.15
C LEU A 71 -1.90 -5.17 -7.17
N LEU A 72 -2.17 -5.00 -5.88
CA LEU A 72 -1.12 -4.88 -4.86
C LEU A 72 -0.27 -6.15 -4.75
N LEU A 73 -0.90 -7.34 -4.75
CA LEU A 73 -0.17 -8.60 -4.70
C LEU A 73 0.70 -8.83 -5.93
N GLU A 74 0.23 -8.43 -7.12
CA GLU A 74 1.01 -8.48 -8.36
C GLU A 74 2.19 -7.51 -8.31
N GLU A 75 1.98 -6.29 -7.82
CA GLU A 75 3.04 -5.31 -7.62
C GLU A 75 4.10 -5.81 -6.64
N PHE A 76 3.72 -6.28 -5.45
CA PHE A 76 4.70 -6.84 -4.50
C PHE A 76 5.52 -7.99 -5.11
N ARG A 77 4.89 -8.91 -5.84
CA ARG A 77 5.60 -10.01 -6.52
C ARG A 77 6.59 -9.49 -7.56
N ARG A 78 6.19 -8.49 -8.36
CA ARG A 78 7.05 -7.87 -9.36
C ARG A 78 8.25 -7.17 -8.72
N GLU A 79 8.05 -6.55 -7.57
CA GLU A 79 9.09 -5.84 -6.81
C GLU A 79 9.95 -6.77 -5.94
N GLY A 80 9.64 -8.08 -5.89
CA GLY A 80 10.43 -9.07 -5.14
C GLY A 80 10.18 -9.08 -3.62
N VAL A 81 9.06 -8.51 -3.16
CA VAL A 81 8.67 -8.53 -1.75
C VAL A 81 8.03 -9.89 -1.41
N ASP A 82 8.46 -10.50 -0.32
CA ASP A 82 7.81 -11.70 0.20
C ASP A 82 6.43 -11.36 0.79
N ILE A 83 5.40 -11.98 0.21
CA ILE A 83 4.01 -11.80 0.57
C ILE A 83 3.37 -13.08 1.13
N SER A 84 4.18 -14.07 1.52
CA SER A 84 3.71 -15.35 2.07
C SER A 84 2.81 -15.20 3.31
N LYS A 85 2.91 -14.04 4.00
CA LYS A 85 2.11 -13.69 5.18
C LYS A 85 1.15 -12.53 4.96
N VAL A 86 0.92 -12.10 3.72
CA VAL A 86 -0.15 -11.15 3.39
C VAL A 86 -1.49 -11.89 3.39
N ARG A 87 -2.45 -11.38 4.15
CA ARG A 87 -3.79 -11.99 4.26
C ARG A 87 -4.71 -11.41 3.20
N VAL A 88 -5.44 -12.29 2.52
CA VAL A 88 -6.53 -11.90 1.63
C VAL A 88 -7.84 -12.09 2.37
N LEU A 89 -8.55 -11.01 2.65
CA LEU A 89 -9.80 -11.01 3.42
C LEU A 89 -10.99 -10.74 2.50
N GLU A 90 -12.17 -11.25 2.89
CA GLU A 90 -13.43 -10.82 2.27
C GLU A 90 -13.66 -9.33 2.61
N GLY A 91 -13.98 -8.51 1.61
CA GLY A 91 -14.10 -7.05 1.76
C GLY A 91 -13.30 -6.26 0.73
N ARG A 92 -13.25 -4.94 0.92
CA ARG A 92 -12.58 -4.01 0.02
C ARG A 92 -11.14 -3.73 0.47
N THR A 93 -10.21 -3.69 -0.48
CA THR A 93 -8.86 -3.20 -0.26
C THR A 93 -8.88 -1.71 0.11
N GLY A 94 -7.94 -1.29 0.96
CA GLY A 94 -7.82 0.12 1.34
C GLY A 94 -7.47 1.00 0.14
N LEU A 95 -7.93 2.25 0.16
CA LEU A 95 -7.73 3.22 -0.91
C LEU A 95 -7.26 4.55 -0.33
N ALA A 96 -6.41 5.25 -1.09
CA ALA A 96 -6.17 6.68 -0.90
C ALA A 96 -6.57 7.42 -2.18
N LEU A 97 -7.51 8.35 -2.07
CA LEU A 97 -7.84 9.29 -3.14
C LEU A 97 -6.98 10.53 -2.94
N CYS A 98 -5.99 10.71 -3.80
CA CYS A 98 -4.99 11.76 -3.69
C CYS A 98 -5.22 12.79 -4.79
N ILE A 99 -5.49 14.04 -4.43
CA ILE A 99 -5.53 15.17 -5.35
C ILE A 99 -4.28 15.99 -5.12
N VAL A 100 -3.53 16.28 -6.19
CA VAL A 100 -2.30 17.08 -6.14
C VAL A 100 -2.42 18.25 -7.11
N ASN A 101 -2.21 19.47 -6.64
CA ASN A 101 -2.24 20.67 -7.50
C ASN A 101 -0.86 21.00 -8.10
N GLY A 102 -0.79 22.01 -8.95
CA GLY A 102 0.45 22.46 -9.60
C GLY A 102 1.52 22.95 -8.61
N ALA A 103 1.12 23.41 -7.43
CA ALA A 103 2.02 23.84 -6.35
C ALA A 103 2.55 22.67 -5.49
N GLY A 104 2.05 21.44 -5.70
CA GLY A 104 2.43 20.26 -4.93
C GLY A 104 1.66 20.09 -3.61
N GLU A 105 0.64 20.91 -3.37
CA GLU A 105 -0.28 20.73 -2.24
C GLU A 105 -1.16 19.50 -2.48
N ARG A 106 -1.56 18.85 -1.40
CA ARG A 106 -2.27 17.55 -1.46
C ARG A 106 -3.51 17.54 -0.58
N ALA A 107 -4.60 17.03 -1.14
CA ALA A 107 -5.74 16.56 -0.37
C ALA A 107 -5.82 15.03 -0.50
N ILE A 108 -5.95 14.34 0.63
CA ILE A 108 -5.98 12.87 0.68
C ILE A 108 -7.22 12.42 1.43
N LEU A 109 -8.05 11.61 0.78
CA LEU A 109 -9.14 10.89 1.44
C LEU A 109 -8.74 9.43 1.58
N ALA A 110 -8.63 8.96 2.82
CA ALA A 110 -8.25 7.59 3.11
C ALA A 110 -9.50 6.73 3.41
N TYR A 111 -9.55 5.57 2.78
CA TYR A 111 -10.52 4.51 3.08
C TYR A 111 -9.75 3.28 3.55
N GLY A 112 -9.91 2.92 4.83
CA GLY A 112 -9.12 1.84 5.44
C GLY A 112 -9.40 0.46 4.85
N GLY A 113 -10.63 0.18 4.43
CA GLY A 113 -11.03 -1.15 3.96
C GLY A 113 -10.65 -2.24 4.96
N VAL A 114 -10.20 -3.39 4.45
CA VAL A 114 -9.74 -4.52 5.27
C VAL A 114 -8.45 -4.26 6.06
N ASN A 115 -7.75 -3.13 5.85
CA ASN A 115 -6.61 -2.77 6.69
C ASN A 115 -7.04 -2.46 8.13
N SER A 116 -8.29 -2.00 8.32
CA SER A 116 -8.87 -1.77 9.64
C SER A 116 -9.05 -3.07 10.46
N ASP A 117 -9.05 -4.22 9.78
CA ASP A 117 -9.18 -5.55 10.40
C ASP A 117 -7.82 -6.17 10.74
N PHE A 118 -6.73 -5.41 10.60
CA PHE A 118 -5.40 -5.88 10.99
C PHE A 118 -5.33 -6.07 12.50
N SER A 119 -4.81 -7.23 12.92
CA SER A 119 -4.64 -7.56 14.33
C SER A 119 -3.38 -8.37 14.54
N LEU A 120 -2.60 -7.98 15.56
CA LEU A 120 -1.37 -8.64 15.98
C LEU A 120 -1.59 -10.11 16.36
N ALA A 121 -2.80 -10.48 16.77
CA ALA A 121 -3.14 -11.88 17.08
C ALA A 121 -3.02 -12.82 15.87
N ASN A 122 -2.97 -12.27 14.65
CA ASN A 122 -2.82 -13.04 13.42
C ASN A 122 -1.41 -12.97 12.83
N VAL A 123 -0.44 -12.42 13.57
CA VAL A 123 0.95 -12.32 13.14
C VAL A 123 1.69 -13.62 13.48
N ASP A 124 2.39 -14.16 12.50
CA ASP A 124 3.27 -15.31 12.69
C ASP A 124 4.60 -14.84 13.30
N GLU A 125 4.82 -15.16 14.58
CA GLU A 125 6.04 -14.77 15.28
C GLU A 125 7.31 -15.37 14.70
N ASP A 126 7.24 -16.60 14.18
CA ASP A 126 8.42 -17.28 13.65
C ASP A 126 8.87 -16.60 12.37
N TYR A 127 7.93 -16.15 11.54
CA TYR A 127 8.21 -15.30 10.38
C TYR A 127 8.87 -13.98 10.77
N VAL A 128 8.36 -13.30 11.80
CA VAL A 128 8.94 -12.03 12.28
C VAL A 128 10.38 -12.22 12.76
N LYS A 129 10.67 -13.34 13.46
CA LYS A 129 12.02 -13.68 13.95
C LYS A 129 13.02 -13.96 12.83
N GLU A 130 12.57 -14.21 11.59
CA GLU A 130 13.47 -14.36 10.44
C GLU A 130 14.05 -13.03 9.96
N ALA A 131 13.45 -11.89 10.32
CA ALA A 131 13.89 -10.58 9.88
C ALA A 131 14.96 -9.96 10.80
N ARG A 132 15.83 -9.14 10.20
CA ARG A 132 16.80 -8.32 10.96
C ARG A 132 16.18 -7.06 11.54
N ALA A 133 15.11 -6.56 10.93
CA ALA A 133 14.38 -5.35 11.30
C ALA A 133 12.90 -5.45 10.93
#